data_AF-A0A9D2APN0-F1
#
_entry.id   AF-A0A9D2APN0-F1
#
_cell.length_a   1.000
_cell.length_b   1.000
_cell.length_c   1.000
_cell.angle_alpha   90.00
_cell.angle_beta   90.00
_cell.angle_gamma   90.00
#
_symmetry.space_group_name_H-M   'P 1'
#
loop_
_entity.id
_entity.type
_entity.pdbx_description
1 polymer ?
#
loop_
_entity_poly.entity_id
_entity_poly.type
_entity_poly.pdbx_seq_one_letter_code
_entity_poly.pdbx_strand_id
1 'polypeptide(L)'
;MAKKAETISMVDTFSEFKELKNIEVTTMISVLEESFRNVLAKMFGTDENFDVIVNPAKGDFEIWRNRTIVEDDNVTNPNMQISLSEARKIDPDFEVGEEVTDEVIFADFGRRAILNLRQTLASKILDLQKDAIYNKYKDRIGELVSAEVYQIWKKEMLLVDDENNELILPKEEQIPSDFYRKGETVRAVVLDVENKNNNPKIIVSRVSNDFLRRLFELEVPEIHDGLILIRAIARIPGERAKIAVESYDDRIDPVGACVGVKGSRIHGIVRELRNENIDVINYTSNPTLFIQRALSPAKIASIEVDEENKKASVYLSDSKEVSLAIGKGGLNIRLAMKLTGYEIEVCRLKQEGEEQIGITLDKYDGEIDAVAINAFMAAGYTTDQSVRRTSVDELVEKTGLPRDTVVQVQAFLNAEEDVFLDEFANEIDQWVIDSLKKMGCNTAKQVLAHSREELIDKADLEESTVDDVVAILKAEFEE
;
A
#
# COMPACT_ATOMS: atom_id res chain seq x y z
N MET A 1 15.06 -22.79 71.64
CA MET A 1 13.95 -22.07 70.97
C MET A 1 14.36 -21.89 69.52
N ALA A 2 13.75 -22.64 68.61
CA ALA A 2 14.06 -22.55 67.19
C ALA A 2 13.62 -21.17 66.67
N LYS A 3 14.50 -20.47 65.95
CA LYS A 3 14.13 -19.27 65.19
C LYS A 3 13.02 -19.67 64.22
N LYS A 4 11.81 -19.14 64.43
CA LYS A 4 10.74 -19.15 63.43
C LYS A 4 11.35 -18.52 62.17
N ALA A 5 11.49 -19.30 61.10
CA ALA A 5 11.91 -18.76 59.81
C ALA A 5 10.91 -17.66 59.44
N GLU A 6 11.41 -16.47 59.10
CA GLU A 6 10.56 -15.40 58.55
C GLU A 6 9.87 -15.96 57.30
N THR A 7 8.57 -16.18 57.41
CA THR A 7 7.71 -16.47 56.27
C THR A 7 7.72 -15.24 55.39
N ILE A 8 8.43 -15.32 54.27
CA ILE A 8 8.34 -14.33 53.19
C ILE A 8 6.85 -14.18 52.89
N SER A 9 6.29 -13.01 53.20
CA SER A 9 4.86 -12.75 53.06
C SER A 9 4.51 -12.74 51.57
N MET A 10 3.65 -13.66 51.11
CA MET A 10 3.21 -13.66 49.72
C MET A 10 2.46 -12.37 49.34
N VAL A 11 1.98 -11.62 50.32
CA VAL A 11 1.24 -10.35 50.13
C VAL A 11 2.10 -9.29 49.43
N ASP A 12 3.37 -9.15 49.83
CA ASP A 12 4.28 -8.15 49.26
C ASP A 12 4.60 -8.52 47.81
N THR A 13 4.84 -9.80 47.53
CA THR A 13 5.04 -10.30 46.16
C THR A 13 3.81 -10.10 45.29
N PHE A 14 2.59 -10.36 45.78
CA PHE A 14 1.38 -10.13 44.98
C PHE A 14 1.18 -8.64 44.64
N SER A 15 1.54 -7.75 45.57
CA SER A 15 1.47 -6.31 45.36
C SER A 15 2.49 -5.86 44.31
N GLU A 16 3.73 -6.34 44.39
CA GLU A 16 4.77 -6.08 43.38
C GLU A 16 4.37 -6.61 42.00
N PHE A 17 3.80 -7.80 41.90
CA PHE A 17 3.36 -8.35 40.62
C PHE A 17 2.20 -7.57 40.00
N LYS A 18 1.27 -7.07 40.82
CA LYS A 18 0.19 -6.19 40.34
C LYS A 18 0.77 -4.89 39.76
N GLU A 19 1.71 -4.25 40.45
CA GLU A 19 2.30 -2.98 40.03
C GLU A 19 3.24 -3.13 38.82
N LEU A 20 4.10 -4.15 38.81
CA LEU A 20 5.12 -4.32 37.76
C LEU A 20 4.59 -5.00 36.50
N LYS A 21 3.60 -5.89 36.64
CA LYS A 21 3.13 -6.74 35.52
C LYS A 21 1.68 -6.48 35.12
N ASN A 22 0.99 -5.56 35.80
CA ASN A 22 -0.39 -5.18 35.52
C ASN A 22 -1.36 -6.37 35.48
N ILE A 23 -1.13 -7.38 36.32
CA ILE A 23 -1.98 -8.57 36.45
C ILE A 23 -2.84 -8.42 37.70
N GLU A 24 -4.15 -8.63 37.55
CA GLU A 24 -5.06 -8.62 38.71
C GLU A 24 -4.75 -9.75 39.69
N VAL A 25 -4.87 -9.47 40.99
CA VAL A 25 -4.58 -10.42 42.08
C VAL A 25 -5.50 -11.64 42.00
N THR A 26 -6.75 -11.45 41.61
CA THR A 26 -7.74 -12.52 41.35
C THR A 26 -7.27 -13.49 40.28
N THR A 27 -6.74 -12.96 39.17
CA THR A 27 -6.16 -13.78 38.10
C THR A 27 -4.94 -14.54 38.60
N MET A 28 -4.05 -13.92 39.39
CA MET A 28 -2.90 -14.61 39.96
C MET A 28 -3.30 -15.75 40.92
N ILE A 29 -4.35 -15.58 41.71
CA ILE A 29 -4.87 -16.64 42.59
C ILE A 29 -5.33 -17.84 41.75
N SER A 30 -6.13 -17.59 40.71
CA SER A 30 -6.62 -18.66 39.83
C SER A 30 -5.48 -19.42 39.14
N VAL A 31 -4.42 -18.71 38.72
CA VAL A 31 -3.21 -19.31 38.14
C VAL A 31 -2.45 -20.16 39.15
N LEU A 32 -2.35 -19.69 40.39
CA LEU A 32 -1.72 -20.45 41.46
C LEU A 32 -2.50 -21.74 41.72
N GLU A 33 -3.81 -21.64 41.96
CA GLU A 33 -4.69 -22.78 42.16
C GLU A 33 -4.57 -23.81 41.03
N GLU A 34 -4.66 -23.39 39.77
CA GLU A 34 -4.52 -24.26 38.59
C GLU A 34 -3.13 -24.92 38.52
N SER A 35 -2.07 -24.18 38.87
CA SER A 35 -0.70 -24.71 38.85
C SER A 35 -0.47 -25.74 39.94
N PHE A 36 -1.02 -25.53 41.13
CA PHE A 36 -0.97 -26.50 42.23
C PHE A 36 -1.78 -27.74 41.91
N ARG A 37 -3.01 -27.59 41.42
CA ARG A 37 -3.85 -28.70 40.95
C ARG A 37 -3.16 -29.55 39.89
N ASN A 38 -2.52 -28.92 38.91
CA ASN A 38 -1.73 -29.63 37.89
C ASN A 38 -0.57 -30.45 38.48
N VAL A 39 0.07 -29.97 39.55
CA VAL A 39 1.15 -30.71 40.23
C VAL A 39 0.57 -31.85 41.07
N LEU A 40 -0.54 -31.61 41.78
CA LEU A 40 -1.26 -32.63 42.55
C LEU A 40 -1.74 -33.77 41.65
N ALA A 41 -2.38 -33.46 40.52
CA ALA A 41 -2.80 -34.46 39.53
C ALA A 41 -1.62 -35.30 39.01
N LYS A 42 -0.45 -34.68 38.77
CA LYS A 42 0.76 -35.41 38.34
C LYS A 42 1.37 -36.29 39.44
N MET A 43 1.25 -35.90 40.71
CA MET A 43 1.79 -36.64 41.83
C MET A 43 0.88 -37.79 42.27
N PHE A 44 -0.42 -37.55 42.29
CA PHE A 44 -1.43 -38.43 42.89
C PHE A 44 -2.38 -39.07 41.87
N GLY A 45 -2.22 -38.76 40.58
CA GLY A 45 -3.00 -39.30 39.46
C GLY A 45 -4.26 -38.48 39.14
N THR A 46 -4.86 -37.84 40.15
CA THR A 46 -6.03 -36.95 40.03
C THR A 46 -5.92 -35.83 41.06
N ASP A 47 -6.50 -34.67 40.75
CA ASP A 47 -6.68 -33.54 41.67
C ASP A 47 -8.15 -33.36 42.12
N GLU A 48 -9.08 -34.19 41.64
CA GLU A 48 -10.53 -34.02 41.89
C GLU A 48 -10.90 -33.97 43.38
N ASN A 49 -10.11 -34.63 44.23
CA ASN A 49 -10.34 -34.70 45.66
C ASN A 49 -9.46 -33.74 46.47
N PHE A 50 -8.87 -32.73 45.83
CA PHE A 50 -8.05 -31.72 46.49
C PHE A 50 -8.68 -30.33 46.38
N ASP A 51 -8.83 -29.68 47.52
CA ASP A 51 -9.19 -28.28 47.64
C ASP A 51 -7.94 -27.45 47.87
N VAL A 52 -7.70 -26.51 46.97
CA VAL A 52 -6.55 -25.61 47.00
C VAL A 52 -7.06 -24.22 47.34
N ILE A 53 -6.69 -23.71 48.51
CA ILE A 53 -7.20 -22.43 49.04
C ILE A 53 -6.04 -21.44 49.14
N VAL A 54 -6.15 -20.32 48.43
CA VAL A 54 -5.17 -19.22 48.48
C VAL A 54 -5.78 -18.02 49.16
N ASN A 55 -5.14 -17.50 50.22
CA ASN A 55 -5.57 -16.26 50.85
C ASN A 55 -4.63 -15.10 50.45
N PRO A 56 -5.09 -14.16 49.61
CA PRO A 56 -4.25 -13.05 49.17
C PRO A 56 -3.93 -12.04 50.28
N ALA A 57 -4.77 -11.94 51.32
CA ALA A 57 -4.61 -10.94 52.38
C ALA A 57 -3.62 -11.38 53.46
N LYS A 58 -3.57 -12.68 53.75
CA LYS A 58 -2.62 -13.27 54.70
C LYS A 58 -1.35 -13.78 54.02
N GLY A 59 -1.42 -14.03 52.71
CA GLY A 59 -0.35 -14.67 51.97
C GLY A 59 -0.10 -16.10 52.44
N ASP A 60 -1.13 -16.77 52.97
CA ASP A 60 -1.12 -18.19 53.31
C ASP A 60 -1.85 -19.01 52.24
N PHE A 61 -1.48 -20.29 52.18
CA PHE A 61 -1.92 -21.24 51.18
C PHE A 61 -2.09 -22.59 51.85
N GLU A 62 -3.24 -23.22 51.62
CA GLU A 62 -3.61 -24.48 52.23
C GLU A 62 -4.06 -25.47 51.13
N ILE A 63 -3.63 -26.73 51.27
CA ILE A 63 -4.11 -27.83 50.43
C ILE A 63 -4.82 -28.82 51.35
N TRP A 64 -6.09 -29.04 51.08
CA TRP A 64 -6.93 -30.00 51.76
C TRP A 64 -7.24 -31.15 50.81
N ARG A 65 -7.12 -32.38 51.30
CA ARG A 65 -7.47 -33.57 50.53
C ARG A 65 -8.67 -34.25 51.18
N ASN A 66 -9.70 -34.52 50.40
CA ASN A 66 -10.89 -35.23 50.81
C ASN A 66 -10.77 -36.70 50.41
N ARG A 67 -11.03 -37.63 51.33
CA ARG A 67 -10.97 -39.08 51.09
C ARG A 67 -12.19 -39.77 51.66
N THR A 68 -12.73 -40.71 50.91
CA THR A 68 -13.86 -41.53 51.35
C THR A 68 -13.38 -42.63 52.29
N ILE A 69 -14.05 -42.78 53.43
CA ILE A 69 -13.74 -43.80 54.41
C ILE A 69 -14.30 -45.13 53.94
N VAL A 70 -13.43 -46.13 53.81
CA VAL A 70 -13.79 -47.50 53.44
C VAL A 70 -13.35 -48.47 54.54
N GLU A 71 -13.92 -49.67 54.52
CA GLU A 71 -13.44 -50.76 55.37
C GLU A 71 -11.96 -51.04 55.11
N ASP A 72 -11.22 -51.44 56.14
CA ASP A 72 -9.76 -51.59 56.10
C ASP A 72 -9.25 -52.49 54.96
N ASP A 73 -10.01 -53.53 54.62
CA ASP A 73 -9.64 -54.49 53.56
C ASP A 73 -10.08 -54.06 52.14
N ASN A 74 -10.82 -52.96 52.01
CA ASN A 74 -11.45 -52.50 50.76
C ASN A 74 -10.80 -51.23 50.17
N VAL A 75 -9.62 -50.81 50.63
CA VAL A 75 -8.89 -49.66 50.07
C VAL A 75 -8.33 -50.02 48.69
N THR A 76 -8.95 -49.50 47.63
CA THR A 76 -8.54 -49.70 46.23
C THR A 76 -7.68 -48.56 45.70
N ASN A 77 -7.94 -47.32 46.11
CA ASN A 77 -7.17 -46.14 45.72
C ASN A 77 -6.77 -45.33 46.96
N PRO A 78 -5.52 -45.48 47.46
CA PRO A 78 -5.04 -44.78 48.65
C PRO A 78 -5.08 -43.24 48.57
N ASN A 79 -5.19 -42.67 47.37
CA ASN A 79 -5.32 -41.23 47.21
C ASN A 79 -6.75 -40.74 47.45
N MET A 80 -7.77 -41.54 47.10
CA MET A 80 -9.18 -41.17 47.23
C MET A 80 -9.86 -41.84 48.42
N GLN A 81 -9.24 -42.87 48.99
CA GLN A 81 -9.82 -43.68 50.05
C GLN A 81 -8.88 -43.75 51.25
N ILE A 82 -9.46 -43.86 52.44
CA ILE A 82 -8.76 -44.09 53.70
C ILE A 82 -9.41 -45.28 54.42
N SER A 83 -8.62 -46.04 55.17
CA SER A 83 -9.17 -47.10 56.03
C SER A 83 -9.89 -46.50 57.24
N LEU A 84 -10.93 -47.17 57.72
CA LEU A 84 -11.66 -46.78 58.93
C LEU A 84 -10.73 -46.67 60.15
N SER A 85 -9.75 -47.58 60.27
CA SER A 85 -8.75 -47.55 61.35
C SER A 85 -7.82 -46.34 61.30
N GLU A 86 -7.53 -45.80 60.11
CA GLU A 86 -6.74 -44.57 59.96
C GLU A 86 -7.59 -43.32 60.17
N ALA A 87 -8.81 -43.29 59.64
CA ALA A 87 -9.74 -42.18 59.85
C ALA A 87 -10.03 -41.98 61.34
N ARG A 88 -10.25 -43.07 62.10
CA ARG A 88 -10.50 -43.03 63.55
C ARG A 88 -9.33 -42.51 64.40
N LYS A 89 -8.13 -42.38 63.84
CA LYS A 89 -7.00 -41.71 64.54
C LYS A 89 -7.15 -40.19 64.54
N ILE A 90 -7.90 -39.65 63.58
CA ILE A 90 -8.17 -38.21 63.45
C ILE A 90 -9.39 -37.87 64.30
N ASP A 91 -10.52 -38.56 64.08
CA ASP A 91 -11.73 -38.43 64.88
C ASP A 91 -12.33 -39.82 65.16
N PRO A 92 -12.51 -40.24 66.43
CA PRO A 92 -13.08 -41.53 66.78
C PRO A 92 -14.50 -41.78 66.25
N ASP A 93 -15.25 -40.72 65.95
CA ASP A 93 -16.67 -40.81 65.59
C ASP A 93 -16.92 -41.10 64.09
N PHE A 94 -15.86 -41.20 63.27
CA PHE A 94 -16.01 -41.48 61.83
C PHE A 94 -16.60 -42.87 61.51
N GLU A 95 -17.48 -42.89 60.51
CA GLU A 95 -18.15 -44.07 59.96
C GLU A 95 -17.75 -44.38 58.50
N VAL A 96 -17.98 -45.63 58.06
CA VAL A 96 -17.72 -46.05 56.68
C VAL A 96 -18.69 -45.36 55.73
N GLY A 97 -18.18 -44.81 54.64
CA GLY A 97 -18.95 -44.03 53.66
C GLY A 97 -18.95 -42.53 53.90
N GLU A 98 -18.41 -42.05 55.03
CA GLU A 98 -18.17 -40.63 55.27
C GLU A 98 -16.90 -40.15 54.57
N GLU A 99 -16.69 -38.82 54.52
CA GLU A 99 -15.48 -38.20 53.98
C GLU A 99 -14.62 -37.65 55.12
N VAL A 100 -13.32 -37.92 55.05
CA VAL A 100 -12.32 -37.27 55.91
C VAL A 100 -11.55 -36.25 55.08
N THR A 101 -11.30 -35.09 55.68
CA THR A 101 -10.44 -34.06 55.11
C THR A 101 -9.12 -34.03 55.87
N ASP A 102 -8.00 -34.22 55.17
CA ASP A 102 -6.65 -34.13 55.72
C ASP A 102 -5.81 -33.05 55.04
N GLU A 103 -4.95 -32.39 55.82
CA GLU A 103 -4.04 -31.37 55.33
C GLU A 103 -2.86 -32.00 54.58
N VAL A 104 -2.53 -31.45 53.41
CA VAL A 104 -1.37 -31.86 52.61
C VAL A 104 -0.28 -30.80 52.73
N ILE A 105 0.80 -31.15 53.44
CA ILE A 105 1.88 -30.21 53.75
C ILE A 105 2.78 -30.00 52.53
N PHE A 106 2.87 -28.75 52.07
CA PHE A 106 3.68 -28.38 50.90
C PHE A 106 5.18 -28.70 51.04
N ALA A 107 5.71 -28.67 52.26
CA ALA A 107 7.12 -28.99 52.53
C ALA A 107 7.49 -30.45 52.19
N ASP A 108 6.52 -31.35 52.13
CA ASP A 108 6.73 -32.76 51.82
C ASP A 108 6.86 -33.01 50.31
N PHE A 109 6.67 -31.98 49.49
CA PHE A 109 6.79 -32.06 48.04
C PHE A 109 8.27 -32.19 47.66
N GLY A 110 8.61 -33.28 46.97
CA GLY A 110 9.96 -33.49 46.48
C GLY A 110 10.42 -32.42 45.49
N ARG A 111 11.73 -32.23 45.37
CA ARG A 111 12.37 -31.23 44.48
C ARG A 111 11.81 -31.19 43.05
N ARG A 112 11.42 -32.35 42.50
CA ARG A 112 10.85 -32.46 41.14
C ARG A 112 9.48 -31.77 41.04
N ALA A 113 8.62 -31.91 42.05
CA ALA A 113 7.31 -31.28 42.08
C ALA A 113 7.44 -29.76 42.19
N ILE A 114 8.36 -29.27 43.03
CA ILE A 114 8.66 -27.84 43.16
C ILE A 114 9.17 -27.24 41.84
N LEU A 115 10.09 -27.93 41.15
CA LEU A 115 10.59 -27.47 39.86
C LEU A 115 9.49 -27.40 38.80
N ASN A 116 8.62 -28.40 38.75
CA ASN A 116 7.47 -28.43 37.84
C ASN A 116 6.50 -27.29 38.15
N LEU A 117 6.16 -27.08 39.43
CA LEU A 117 5.28 -26.01 39.87
C LEU A 117 5.81 -24.64 39.43
N ARG A 118 7.10 -24.38 39.68
CA ARG A 118 7.76 -23.14 39.26
C ARG A 118 7.70 -22.95 37.74
N GLN A 119 7.91 -24.01 36.97
CA GLN A 119 7.83 -23.95 35.50
C GLN A 119 6.42 -23.70 35.00
N THR A 120 5.42 -24.40 35.56
CA THR A 120 4.00 -24.21 35.21
C THR A 120 3.52 -22.81 35.53
N LEU A 121 3.83 -22.30 36.74
CA LEU A 121 3.53 -20.93 37.13
C LEU A 121 4.18 -19.91 36.20
N ALA A 122 5.48 -20.03 35.95
CA ALA A 122 6.20 -19.11 35.08
C ALA A 122 5.62 -19.11 33.66
N SER A 123 5.24 -20.27 33.12
CA SER A 123 4.59 -20.39 31.82
C SER A 123 3.24 -19.69 31.81
N LYS A 124 2.37 -19.97 32.79
CA LYS A 124 1.01 -19.43 32.83
C LYS A 124 1.00 -17.92 33.05
N ILE A 125 1.92 -17.39 33.87
CA ILE A 125 2.10 -15.94 34.04
C ILE A 125 2.54 -15.30 32.72
N LEU A 126 3.47 -15.93 32.00
CA LEU A 126 3.94 -15.44 30.70
C LEU A 126 2.82 -15.49 29.65
N ASP A 127 1.96 -16.51 29.68
CA ASP A 127 0.79 -16.61 28.82
C ASP A 127 -0.21 -15.47 29.08
N LEU A 128 -0.50 -15.16 30.34
CA LEU A 128 -1.36 -14.02 30.70
C LEU A 128 -0.78 -12.67 30.28
N GLN A 129 0.54 -12.49 30.43
CA GLN A 129 1.20 -11.26 29.98
C GLN A 129 1.04 -11.08 28.47
N LYS A 130 1.21 -12.16 27.71
CA LYS A 130 1.02 -12.15 26.26
C LYS A 130 -0.41 -11.86 25.86
N ASP A 131 -1.40 -12.44 26.55
CA ASP A 131 -2.81 -12.15 26.31
C ASP A 131 -3.15 -10.69 26.61
N ALA A 132 -2.60 -10.14 27.70
CA ALA A 132 -2.78 -8.72 28.05
C ALA A 132 -2.18 -7.80 26.97
N ILE A 133 -0.96 -8.10 26.50
CA ILE A 133 -0.32 -7.36 25.41
C ILE A 133 -1.16 -7.47 24.12
N TYR A 134 -1.61 -8.67 23.76
CA TYR A 134 -2.45 -8.89 22.58
C TYR A 134 -3.70 -7.99 22.62
N ASN A 135 -4.47 -8.05 23.70
CA ASN A 135 -5.69 -7.26 23.85
C ASN A 135 -5.40 -5.75 23.82
N LYS A 136 -4.34 -5.31 24.51
CA LYS A 136 -3.91 -3.90 24.52
C LYS A 136 -3.67 -3.35 23.11
N TYR A 137 -2.92 -4.04 22.26
CA TYR A 137 -2.61 -3.52 20.92
C TYR A 137 -3.71 -3.81 19.90
N LYS A 138 -4.53 -4.83 20.12
CA LYS A 138 -5.69 -5.12 19.27
C LYS A 138 -6.67 -3.96 19.24
N ASP A 139 -6.91 -3.35 20.40
CA ASP A 139 -7.79 -2.18 20.51
C ASP A 139 -7.15 -0.89 19.94
N ARG A 140 -5.83 -0.90 19.73
CA ARG A 140 -5.03 0.22 19.24
C ARG A 140 -4.66 0.11 17.76
N ILE A 141 -5.26 -0.82 17.01
CA ILE A 141 -5.05 -0.93 15.56
C ILE A 141 -5.43 0.40 14.89
N GLY A 142 -4.51 0.92 14.07
CA GLY A 142 -4.62 2.22 13.41
C GLY A 142 -4.21 3.42 14.27
N GLU A 143 -3.81 3.22 15.54
CA GLU A 143 -3.29 4.30 16.39
C GLU A 143 -1.78 4.50 16.23
N LEU A 144 -1.34 5.73 16.51
CA LEU A 144 0.07 6.09 16.50
C LEU A 144 0.80 5.52 17.73
N VAL A 145 1.95 4.91 17.49
CA VAL A 145 2.88 4.43 18.52
C VAL A 145 4.27 5.01 18.25
N SER A 146 5.00 5.30 19.33
CA SER A 146 6.42 5.69 19.28
C SER A 146 7.24 4.59 19.92
N ALA A 147 8.34 4.22 19.28
CA ALA A 147 9.21 3.16 19.77
C ALA A 147 10.67 3.38 19.32
N GLU A 148 11.62 2.89 20.09
CA GLU A 148 13.05 2.97 19.81
C GLU A 148 13.50 1.78 18.94
N VAL A 149 14.37 2.04 17.96
CA VAL A 149 14.99 1.00 17.15
C VAL A 149 15.98 0.20 17.98
N TYR A 150 15.59 -1.02 18.36
CA TYR A 150 16.44 -1.91 19.14
C TYR A 150 17.37 -2.74 18.25
N GLN A 151 16.85 -3.31 17.16
CA GLN A 151 17.61 -4.16 16.25
C GLN A 151 17.08 -4.10 14.81
N ILE A 152 17.99 -4.12 13.84
CA ILE A 152 17.66 -4.09 12.41
C ILE A 152 18.10 -5.41 11.78
N TRP A 153 17.16 -6.14 11.19
CA TRP A 153 17.45 -7.30 10.34
C TRP A 153 17.16 -6.99 8.86
N LYS A 154 17.46 -7.94 7.97
CA LYS A 154 17.30 -7.76 6.52
C LYS A 154 15.83 -7.59 6.09
N LYS A 155 14.89 -8.27 6.75
CA LYS A 155 13.47 -8.32 6.38
C LYS A 155 12.55 -7.51 7.30
N GLU A 156 13.00 -7.19 8.50
CA GLU A 156 12.18 -6.52 9.51
C GLU A 156 13.08 -5.83 10.53
N MET A 157 12.49 -4.94 11.31
CA MET A 157 13.16 -4.20 12.39
C MET A 157 12.40 -4.42 13.70
N LEU A 158 13.14 -4.68 14.77
CA LEU A 158 12.62 -4.71 16.13
C LEU A 158 12.65 -3.32 16.73
N LEU A 159 11.48 -2.88 17.14
CA LEU A 159 11.24 -1.67 17.89
C LEU A 159 10.84 -2.04 19.32
N VAL A 160 11.17 -1.18 20.27
CA VAL A 160 10.79 -1.33 21.68
C VAL A 160 10.13 -0.04 22.13
N ASP A 161 8.92 -0.13 22.69
CA ASP A 161 8.21 1.05 23.21
C ASP A 161 8.64 1.41 24.65
N ASP A 162 8.02 2.45 25.20
CA ASP A 162 8.32 2.96 26.55
C ASP A 162 8.03 1.95 27.67
N GLU A 163 7.15 0.99 27.42
CA GLU A 163 6.81 -0.10 28.36
C GLU A 163 7.66 -1.36 28.11
N ASN A 164 8.67 -1.27 27.25
CA ASN A 164 9.57 -2.36 26.87
C ASN A 164 8.83 -3.53 26.16
N ASN A 165 7.74 -3.24 25.46
CA ASN A 165 7.06 -4.17 24.56
C ASN A 165 7.73 -4.19 23.19
N GLU A 166 7.81 -5.37 22.58
CA GLU A 166 8.43 -5.58 21.28
C GLU A 166 7.43 -5.34 20.14
N LEU A 167 7.78 -4.46 19.19
CA LEU A 167 7.03 -4.21 17.96
C LEU A 167 7.89 -4.53 16.75
N ILE A 168 7.26 -5.04 15.69
CA ILE A 168 7.94 -5.43 14.46
C ILE A 168 7.53 -4.46 13.36
N LEU A 169 8.52 -3.87 12.68
CA LEU A 169 8.33 -3.07 11.46
C LEU A 169 8.91 -3.82 10.25
N PRO A 170 8.07 -4.58 9.50
CA PRO A 170 8.48 -5.31 8.30
C PRO A 170 9.04 -4.39 7.21
N LYS A 171 9.88 -4.91 6.33
CA LYS A 171 10.52 -4.10 5.27
C LYS A 171 9.51 -3.52 4.28
N GLU A 172 8.42 -4.25 4.03
CA GLU A 172 7.31 -3.86 3.15
C GLU A 172 6.49 -2.70 3.74
N GLU A 173 6.47 -2.59 5.07
CA GLU A 173 5.74 -1.56 5.81
C GLU A 173 6.64 -0.37 6.20
N GLN A 174 7.91 -0.39 5.80
CA GLN A 174 8.84 0.73 5.89
C GLN A 174 8.72 1.62 4.66
N ILE A 175 8.83 2.92 4.86
CA ILE A 175 8.96 3.86 3.75
C ILE A 175 10.31 3.59 3.06
N PRO A 176 10.37 3.39 1.73
CA PRO A 176 11.62 3.02 1.05
C PRO A 176 12.76 4.03 1.20
N SER A 177 12.44 5.31 1.36
CA SER A 177 13.39 6.41 1.56
C SER A 177 13.87 6.56 3.02
N ASP A 178 13.27 5.84 3.97
CA ASP A 178 13.69 5.90 5.37
C ASP A 178 15.01 5.17 5.59
N PHE A 179 15.87 5.78 6.40
CA PHE A 179 17.08 5.16 6.94
C PHE A 179 17.02 5.20 8.46
N TYR A 180 17.14 4.04 9.10
CA TYR A 180 17.05 3.90 10.56
C TYR A 180 18.41 3.54 11.16
N ARG A 181 18.67 4.06 12.36
CA ARG A 181 19.82 3.68 13.18
C ARG A 181 19.36 3.09 14.51
N LYS A 182 20.14 2.17 15.06
CA LYS A 182 19.90 1.66 16.42
C LYS A 182 19.90 2.81 17.42
N GLY A 183 18.91 2.85 18.29
CA GLY A 183 18.68 3.92 19.26
C GLY A 183 17.87 5.11 18.75
N GLU A 184 17.47 5.12 17.48
CA GLU A 184 16.61 6.17 16.94
C GLU A 184 15.15 5.91 17.31
N THR A 185 14.40 6.97 17.64
CA THR A 185 12.96 6.87 17.86
C THR A 185 12.22 6.89 16.53
N VAL A 186 11.29 5.96 16.35
CA VAL A 186 10.47 5.81 15.16
C VAL A 186 9.00 5.88 15.56
N ARG A 187 8.22 6.68 14.83
CA ARG A 187 6.76 6.69 14.92
C ARG A 187 6.16 5.82 13.83
N ALA A 188 5.11 5.08 14.16
CA ALA A 188 4.39 4.25 13.20
C ALA A 188 2.94 4.08 13.68
N VAL A 189 2.06 3.52 12.86
CA VAL A 189 0.76 3.03 13.32
C VAL A 189 0.80 1.53 13.56
N VAL A 190 0.01 1.06 14.53
CA VAL A 190 -0.25 -0.39 14.67
C VAL A 190 -1.06 -0.84 13.46
N LEU A 191 -0.47 -1.69 12.62
CA LEU A 191 -1.14 -2.21 11.42
C LEU A 191 -1.98 -3.43 11.75
N ASP A 192 -1.41 -4.38 12.48
CA ASP A 192 -2.06 -5.63 12.84
C ASP A 192 -1.40 -6.24 14.09
N VAL A 193 -2.13 -7.12 14.77
CA VAL A 193 -1.64 -7.88 15.91
C VAL A 193 -1.95 -9.36 15.69
N GLU A 194 -0.93 -10.14 15.30
CA GLU A 194 -1.07 -11.58 15.14
C GLU A 194 -0.88 -12.27 16.49
N ASN A 195 -1.65 -13.34 16.77
CA ASN A 195 -1.42 -14.18 17.96
C ASN A 195 -1.32 -15.67 17.57
N LYS A 196 -0.19 -16.07 16.98
CA LYS A 196 0.08 -17.47 16.61
C LYS A 196 0.73 -18.20 17.78
N ASN A 197 0.13 -19.30 18.24
CA ASN A 197 0.63 -20.14 19.35
C ASN A 197 0.85 -19.38 20.66
N ASN A 198 -0.09 -18.51 21.03
CA ASN A 198 0.05 -17.60 22.17
C ASN A 198 1.39 -16.85 22.15
N ASN A 199 1.64 -16.15 21.04
CA ASN A 199 2.82 -15.32 20.87
C ASN A 199 2.40 -14.07 20.09
N PRO A 200 2.01 -12.99 20.78
CA PRO A 200 1.56 -11.78 20.14
C PRO A 200 2.71 -11.16 19.35
N LYS A 201 2.45 -10.85 18.10
CA LYS A 201 3.34 -10.09 17.22
C LYS A 201 2.63 -8.83 16.81
N ILE A 202 3.13 -7.70 17.32
CA ILE A 202 2.59 -6.38 17.01
C ILE A 202 3.30 -5.90 15.75
N ILE A 203 2.57 -5.81 14.65
CA ILE A 203 3.08 -5.33 13.37
C ILE A 203 2.73 -3.85 13.25
N VAL A 204 3.73 -3.02 13.02
CA VAL A 204 3.55 -1.58 12.80
C VAL A 204 3.85 -1.21 11.35
N SER A 205 3.32 -0.08 10.91
CA SER A 205 3.50 0.43 9.54
C SER A 205 3.73 1.93 9.51
N ARG A 206 4.63 2.35 8.61
CA ARG A 206 4.79 3.75 8.18
C ARG A 206 4.28 3.98 6.76
N VAL A 207 3.91 2.92 6.06
CA VAL A 207 3.36 2.95 4.69
C VAL A 207 1.85 3.20 4.70
N SER A 208 1.13 2.68 5.69
CA SER A 208 -0.33 2.81 5.81
C SER A 208 -0.80 4.27 5.72
N ASN A 209 -1.96 4.48 5.09
CA ASN A 209 -2.62 5.79 5.04
C ASN A 209 -3.03 6.28 6.43
N ASP A 210 -3.30 5.37 7.36
CA ASP A 210 -3.63 5.74 8.74
C ASP A 210 -2.46 6.42 9.44
N PHE A 211 -1.22 6.09 9.09
CA PHE A 211 -0.06 6.81 9.62
C PHE A 211 -0.14 8.30 9.30
N LEU A 212 -0.37 8.63 8.03
CA LEU A 212 -0.51 10.02 7.60
C LEU A 212 -1.74 10.69 8.22
N ARG A 213 -2.87 9.98 8.32
CA ARG A 213 -4.07 10.46 9.02
C ARG A 213 -3.77 10.85 10.47
N ARG A 214 -3.11 9.97 11.24
CA ARG A 214 -2.76 10.23 12.64
C ARG A 214 -1.76 11.38 12.81
N LEU A 215 -0.83 11.55 11.86
CA LEU A 215 0.08 12.70 11.87
C LEU A 215 -0.68 14.03 11.67
N PHE A 216 -1.68 14.04 10.80
CA PHE A 216 -2.55 15.21 10.62
C PHE A 216 -3.42 15.49 11.85
N GLU A 217 -4.00 14.45 12.47
CA GLU A 217 -4.75 14.57 13.73
C GLU A 217 -3.89 15.17 14.84
N LEU A 218 -2.60 14.81 14.92
CA LEU A 218 -1.68 15.33 15.92
C LEU A 218 -1.28 16.80 15.68
N GLU A 219 -1.07 17.18 14.42
CA GLU A 219 -0.53 18.49 14.05
C GLU A 219 -1.64 19.57 13.85
N VAL A 220 -2.88 19.14 13.55
CA VAL A 220 -4.01 20.02 13.23
C VAL A 220 -5.14 19.83 14.26
N PRO A 221 -5.25 20.71 15.27
CA PRO A 221 -6.29 20.62 16.30
C PRO A 221 -7.72 20.56 15.75
N GLU A 222 -7.98 21.28 14.65
CA GLU A 222 -9.28 21.31 14.00
C GLU A 222 -9.69 19.94 13.42
N ILE A 223 -8.73 19.07 13.07
CA ILE A 223 -8.99 17.66 12.69
C ILE A 223 -9.26 16.82 13.93
N HIS A 224 -8.44 16.98 14.98
CA HIS A 224 -8.61 16.27 16.25
C HIS A 224 -9.99 16.51 16.88
N ASP A 225 -10.46 17.77 16.85
CA ASP A 225 -11.76 18.17 17.41
C ASP A 225 -12.94 17.85 16.47
N GLY A 226 -12.67 17.28 15.29
CA GLY A 226 -13.70 16.86 14.33
C GLY A 226 -14.36 18.00 13.55
N LEU A 227 -13.79 19.21 13.56
CA LEU A 227 -14.26 20.36 12.76
C LEU A 227 -13.89 20.24 11.28
N ILE A 228 -12.76 19.57 11.02
CA ILE A 228 -12.27 19.21 9.68
C ILE A 228 -12.21 17.69 9.58
N LEU A 229 -12.77 17.13 8.51
CA LEU A 229 -12.67 15.71 8.20
C LEU A 229 -11.70 15.45 7.05
N ILE A 230 -10.88 14.41 7.20
CA ILE A 230 -10.10 13.85 6.11
C ILE A 230 -10.97 12.84 5.35
N ARG A 231 -11.42 13.22 4.15
CA ARG A 231 -12.32 12.41 3.31
C ARG A 231 -11.59 11.30 2.57
N ALA A 232 -10.40 11.60 2.04
CA ALA A 232 -9.61 10.63 1.28
C ALA A 232 -8.12 10.93 1.38
N ILE A 233 -7.32 9.86 1.32
CA ILE A 233 -5.85 9.92 1.28
C ILE A 233 -5.39 9.02 0.14
N ALA A 234 -4.66 9.60 -0.81
CA ALA A 234 -3.93 8.86 -1.83
C ALA A 234 -2.45 9.07 -1.62
N ARG A 235 -1.68 7.99 -1.50
CA ARG A 235 -0.28 8.06 -1.12
C ARG A 235 0.59 7.12 -1.95
N ILE A 236 1.77 7.60 -2.26
CA ILE A 236 2.91 6.82 -2.75
C ILE A 236 4.03 7.07 -1.71
N PRO A 237 4.22 6.13 -0.75
CA PRO A 237 5.06 6.36 0.42
C PRO A 237 6.48 6.77 0.06
N GLY A 238 6.98 7.83 0.70
CA GLY A 238 8.33 8.37 0.50
C GLY A 238 8.49 9.31 -0.70
N GLU A 239 7.46 9.44 -1.54
CA GLU A 239 7.51 10.28 -2.75
C GLU A 239 6.49 11.42 -2.68
N ARG A 240 5.19 11.08 -2.67
CA ARG A 240 4.10 12.06 -2.71
C ARG A 240 2.78 11.52 -2.16
N ALA A 241 2.02 12.37 -1.49
CA ALA A 241 0.64 12.15 -1.07
C ALA A 241 -0.28 13.28 -1.54
N LYS A 242 -1.56 12.95 -1.74
CA LYS A 242 -2.67 13.89 -1.87
C LYS A 242 -3.71 13.58 -0.81
N ILE A 243 -4.23 14.61 -0.16
CA ILE A 243 -5.24 14.49 0.89
C ILE A 243 -6.40 15.42 0.57
N ALA A 244 -7.62 14.87 0.61
CA ALA A 244 -8.85 15.63 0.47
C ALA A 244 -9.47 15.89 1.84
N VAL A 245 -9.63 17.17 2.19
CA VAL A 245 -10.22 17.62 3.46
C VAL A 245 -11.49 18.41 3.24
N GLU A 246 -12.42 18.32 4.18
CA GLU A 246 -13.68 19.09 4.22
C GLU A 246 -13.88 19.67 5.61
N SER A 247 -14.44 20.87 5.72
CA SER A 247 -14.92 21.41 7.00
C SER A 247 -16.44 21.44 7.01
N TYR A 248 -17.03 21.22 8.17
CA TYR A 248 -18.46 21.44 8.40
C TYR A 248 -18.79 22.88 8.83
N ASP A 249 -17.78 23.72 9.11
CA ASP A 249 -17.96 25.13 9.43
C ASP A 249 -17.43 25.98 8.28
N ASP A 250 -18.32 26.71 7.61
CA ASP A 250 -17.98 27.58 6.46
C ASP A 250 -16.98 28.70 6.82
N ARG A 251 -16.80 28.99 8.11
CA ARG A 251 -15.83 29.99 8.59
C ARG A 251 -14.41 29.45 8.68
N ILE A 252 -14.23 28.13 8.59
CA ILE A 252 -12.94 27.46 8.68
C ILE A 252 -12.51 27.06 7.28
N ASP A 253 -11.36 27.55 6.84
CA ASP A 253 -10.71 27.06 5.62
C ASP A 253 -9.91 25.78 5.95
N PRO A 254 -10.35 24.60 5.49
CA PRO A 254 -9.70 23.37 5.91
C PRO A 254 -8.31 23.18 5.30
N VAL A 255 -8.05 23.69 4.09
CA VAL A 255 -6.70 23.65 3.50
C VAL A 255 -5.78 24.60 4.24
N GLY A 256 -6.19 25.84 4.48
CA GLY A 256 -5.42 26.82 5.25
C GLY A 256 -5.11 26.35 6.67
N ALA A 257 -6.07 25.68 7.31
CA ALA A 257 -5.86 25.03 8.60
C ALA A 257 -4.77 23.94 8.49
N CYS A 258 -4.92 22.95 7.62
CA CYS A 258 -3.93 21.89 7.46
C CYS A 258 -2.51 22.37 7.12
N VAL A 259 -2.39 23.42 6.30
CA VAL A 259 -1.10 23.97 5.87
C VAL A 259 -0.47 24.81 6.99
N GLY A 260 -1.25 25.66 7.66
CA GLY A 260 -0.77 26.62 8.64
C GLY A 260 -0.03 27.81 8.01
N VAL A 261 0.39 28.76 8.85
CA VAL A 261 1.05 29.98 8.39
C VAL A 261 2.36 29.64 7.66
N LYS A 262 2.44 29.96 6.36
CA LYS A 262 3.57 29.61 5.48
C LYS A 262 3.92 28.10 5.50
N GLY A 263 2.93 27.24 5.72
CA GLY A 263 3.14 25.80 5.76
C GLY A 263 3.68 25.27 7.09
N SER A 264 3.65 26.03 8.18
CA SER A 264 4.30 25.63 9.44
C SER A 264 3.89 24.23 9.94
N ARG A 265 2.62 23.86 9.78
CA ARG A 265 2.06 22.57 10.21
C ARG A 265 2.44 21.45 9.24
N ILE A 266 2.17 21.64 7.94
CA ILE A 266 2.45 20.61 6.93
C ILE A 266 3.94 20.26 6.85
N HIS A 267 4.85 21.23 7.04
CA HIS A 267 6.30 20.95 7.04
C HIS A 267 6.73 20.06 8.22
N GLY A 268 6.01 20.07 9.35
CA GLY A 268 6.24 19.13 10.45
C GLY A 268 6.02 17.69 10.00
N ILE A 269 4.89 17.44 9.36
CA ILE A 269 4.49 16.13 8.83
C ILE A 269 5.43 15.70 7.68
N VAL A 270 5.74 16.60 6.74
CA VAL A 270 6.66 16.33 5.63
C VAL A 270 8.04 15.90 6.15
N ARG A 271 8.54 16.52 7.23
CA ARG A 271 9.82 16.12 7.86
C ARG A 271 9.75 14.74 8.51
N GLU A 272 8.63 14.43 9.19
CA GLU A 272 8.40 13.11 9.79
C GLU A 272 8.38 12.00 8.71
N LEU A 273 7.86 12.32 7.52
CA LEU A 273 7.86 11.43 6.35
C LEU A 273 9.11 11.55 5.46
N ARG A 274 10.22 12.07 6.01
CA ARG A 274 11.52 12.24 5.30
C ARG A 274 11.41 12.93 3.94
N ASN A 275 10.68 14.05 3.89
CA ASN A 275 10.47 14.89 2.71
C ASN A 275 9.55 14.30 1.64
N GLU A 276 8.61 13.44 2.02
CA GLU A 276 7.47 13.12 1.18
C GLU A 276 6.64 14.38 0.88
N ASN A 277 6.37 14.66 -0.41
CA ASN A 277 5.61 15.85 -0.79
C ASN A 277 4.11 15.65 -0.53
N ILE A 278 3.45 16.56 0.18
CA ILE A 278 2.03 16.43 0.53
C ILE A 278 1.23 17.56 -0.10
N ASP A 279 0.24 17.22 -0.92
CA ASP A 279 -0.77 18.16 -1.41
C ASP A 279 -2.06 18.04 -0.60
N VAL A 280 -2.53 19.14 -0.02
CA VAL A 280 -3.83 19.19 0.64
C VAL A 280 -4.82 19.92 -0.27
N ILE A 281 -5.97 19.32 -0.52
CA ILE A 281 -7.02 19.87 -1.39
C ILE A 281 -8.38 19.87 -0.70
N ASN A 282 -9.25 20.82 -1.09
CA ASN A 282 -10.63 20.84 -0.63
C ASN A 282 -11.44 19.74 -1.32
N TYR A 283 -11.98 18.82 -0.53
CA TYR A 283 -12.99 17.88 -0.97
C TYR A 283 -14.25 18.61 -1.45
N THR A 284 -14.97 17.98 -2.37
CA THR A 284 -16.30 18.40 -2.79
C THR A 284 -17.05 17.19 -3.32
N SER A 285 -18.37 17.17 -3.17
CA SER A 285 -19.23 16.14 -3.72
C SER A 285 -19.39 16.24 -5.24
N ASN A 286 -19.10 17.40 -5.85
CA ASN A 286 -19.13 17.56 -7.30
C ASN A 286 -17.92 16.85 -7.93
N PRO A 287 -18.12 15.77 -8.70
CA PRO A 287 -17.01 14.95 -9.20
C PRO A 287 -16.12 15.71 -10.16
N THR A 288 -16.68 16.52 -11.06
CA THR A 288 -15.94 17.37 -11.99
C THR A 288 -14.97 18.30 -11.26
N LEU A 289 -15.48 19.02 -10.25
CA LEU A 289 -14.66 19.95 -9.46
C LEU A 289 -13.64 19.20 -8.58
N PHE A 290 -14.00 18.02 -8.07
CA PHE A 290 -13.08 17.22 -7.25
C PHE A 290 -11.90 16.69 -8.07
N ILE A 291 -12.17 16.15 -9.27
CA ILE A 291 -11.14 15.72 -10.23
C ILE A 291 -10.26 16.89 -10.64
N GLN A 292 -10.84 18.05 -10.92
CA GLN A 292 -10.10 19.25 -11.25
C GLN A 292 -9.10 19.63 -10.14
N ARG A 293 -9.55 19.62 -8.88
CA ARG A 293 -8.69 19.90 -7.71
C ARG A 293 -7.64 18.83 -7.49
N ALA A 294 -7.96 17.56 -7.72
CA ALA A 294 -7.04 16.45 -7.54
C ALA A 294 -5.85 16.50 -8.52
N LEU A 295 -6.07 16.98 -9.75
CA LEU A 295 -5.05 17.12 -10.79
C LEU A 295 -4.21 18.41 -10.67
N SER A 296 -4.53 19.29 -9.73
CA SER A 296 -3.71 20.47 -9.40
C SER A 296 -2.24 20.05 -9.23
N PRO A 297 -1.28 20.75 -9.89
CA PRO A 297 -1.36 22.13 -10.39
C PRO A 297 -1.80 22.33 -11.85
N ALA A 298 -2.17 21.27 -12.59
CA ALA A 298 -2.49 21.39 -14.01
C ALA A 298 -3.78 22.20 -14.25
N LYS A 299 -3.78 23.08 -15.26
CA LYS A 299 -4.94 23.87 -15.66
C LYS A 299 -5.77 23.12 -16.69
N ILE A 300 -6.95 22.70 -16.27
CA ILE A 300 -7.89 21.92 -17.07
C ILE A 300 -8.83 22.81 -17.86
N ALA A 301 -9.06 22.46 -19.14
CA ALA A 301 -9.97 23.17 -20.01
C ALA A 301 -11.40 22.65 -19.88
N SER A 302 -11.60 21.33 -20.00
CA SER A 302 -12.90 20.69 -19.77
C SER A 302 -12.73 19.28 -19.19
N ILE A 303 -13.78 18.77 -18.55
CA ILE A 303 -13.83 17.42 -17.98
C ILE A 303 -15.19 16.83 -18.33
N GLU A 304 -15.18 15.67 -18.96
CA GLU A 304 -16.36 14.83 -19.15
C GLU A 304 -16.31 13.70 -18.13
N VAL A 305 -17.37 13.56 -17.33
CA VAL A 305 -17.44 12.56 -16.26
C VAL A 305 -18.57 11.58 -16.56
N ASP A 306 -18.23 10.30 -16.57
CA ASP A 306 -19.16 9.19 -16.53
C ASP A 306 -19.26 8.69 -15.08
N GLU A 307 -20.34 9.08 -14.40
CA GLU A 307 -20.58 8.71 -13.01
C GLU A 307 -20.91 7.22 -12.81
N GLU A 308 -21.52 6.57 -13.82
CA GLU A 308 -21.91 5.15 -13.74
C GLU A 308 -20.68 4.25 -13.78
N ASN A 309 -19.78 4.49 -14.75
CA ASN A 309 -18.57 3.68 -14.92
C ASN A 309 -17.37 4.20 -14.12
N LYS A 310 -17.51 5.32 -13.39
CA LYS A 310 -16.42 6.00 -12.68
C LYS A 310 -15.24 6.34 -13.60
N LYS A 311 -15.55 6.85 -14.80
CA LYS A 311 -14.55 7.31 -15.78
C LYS A 311 -14.61 8.81 -15.95
N ALA A 312 -13.46 9.43 -16.24
CA ALA A 312 -13.40 10.84 -16.54
C ALA A 312 -12.37 11.12 -17.64
N SER A 313 -12.81 11.83 -18.67
CA SER A 313 -11.95 12.32 -19.76
C SER A 313 -11.65 13.79 -19.50
N VAL A 314 -10.37 14.08 -19.28
CA VAL A 314 -9.87 15.41 -18.90
C VAL A 314 -9.12 16.01 -20.07
N TYR A 315 -9.63 17.14 -20.57
CA TYR A 315 -9.09 17.81 -21.73
C TYR A 315 -8.24 19.02 -21.32
N LEU A 316 -7.03 19.09 -21.87
CA LEU A 316 -6.02 20.12 -21.55
C LEU A 316 -5.62 20.87 -22.81
N SER A 317 -5.38 22.18 -22.68
CA SER A 317 -5.10 23.06 -23.81
C SER A 317 -3.73 22.79 -24.47
N ASP A 318 -2.70 22.55 -23.64
CA ASP A 318 -1.30 22.52 -24.09
C ASP A 318 -0.56 21.29 -23.54
N SER A 319 0.51 20.87 -24.25
CA SER A 319 1.38 19.76 -23.86
C SER A 319 2.05 19.94 -22.50
N LYS A 320 2.33 21.19 -22.11
CA LYS A 320 2.87 21.52 -20.78
C LYS A 320 1.89 21.15 -19.66
N GLU A 321 0.61 21.47 -19.84
CA GLU A 321 -0.43 21.16 -18.85
C GLU A 321 -0.69 19.65 -18.80
N VAL A 322 -0.61 18.95 -19.94
CA VAL A 322 -0.63 17.48 -20.01
C VAL A 322 0.51 16.88 -19.17
N SER A 323 1.73 17.39 -19.34
CA SER A 323 2.88 16.93 -18.56
C SER A 323 2.71 17.16 -17.05
N LEU A 324 2.13 18.30 -16.64
CA LEU A 324 1.81 18.59 -15.24
C LEU A 324 0.72 17.67 -14.69
N ALA A 325 -0.33 17.40 -15.47
CA ALA A 325 -1.44 16.54 -15.07
C ALA A 325 -0.97 15.10 -14.84
N ILE A 326 -0.16 14.57 -15.75
CA ILE A 326 0.46 13.24 -15.62
C ILE A 326 1.46 13.24 -14.45
N GLY A 327 2.32 14.25 -14.40
CA GLY A 327 3.41 14.38 -13.43
C GLY A 327 4.59 13.46 -13.75
N LYS A 328 5.74 13.69 -13.07
CA LYS A 328 6.94 12.88 -13.24
C LYS A 328 6.63 11.40 -12.96
N GLY A 329 6.85 10.53 -13.96
CA GLY A 329 6.55 9.09 -13.85
C GLY A 329 5.06 8.74 -13.68
N GLY A 330 4.14 9.65 -14.05
CA GLY A 330 2.70 9.42 -13.89
C GLY A 330 2.19 9.48 -12.44
N LEU A 331 2.98 10.03 -11.51
CA LEU A 331 2.62 10.04 -10.09
C LEU A 331 1.38 10.89 -9.81
N ASN A 332 1.23 12.05 -10.46
CA ASN A 332 0.14 12.99 -10.16
C ASN A 332 -1.21 12.42 -10.57
N ILE A 333 -1.30 11.89 -11.80
CA ILE A 333 -2.51 11.24 -12.31
C ILE A 333 -2.86 9.99 -11.49
N ARG A 334 -1.87 9.15 -11.12
CA ARG A 334 -2.11 7.97 -10.27
C ARG A 334 -2.66 8.33 -8.88
N LEU A 335 -2.14 9.38 -8.28
CA LEU A 335 -2.64 9.89 -7.00
C LEU A 335 -4.05 10.46 -7.15
N ALA A 336 -4.33 11.22 -8.22
CA ALA A 336 -5.65 11.75 -8.49
C ALA A 336 -6.70 10.64 -8.70
N MET A 337 -6.36 9.59 -9.47
CA MET A 337 -7.23 8.42 -9.64
C MET A 337 -7.51 7.72 -8.31
N LYS A 338 -6.47 7.44 -7.52
CA LYS A 338 -6.64 6.84 -6.18
C LYS A 338 -7.47 7.69 -5.22
N LEU A 339 -7.31 9.03 -5.28
CA LEU A 339 -7.98 9.96 -4.37
C LEU A 339 -9.47 10.12 -4.70
N THR A 340 -9.78 10.19 -5.99
CA THR A 340 -11.14 10.43 -6.49
C THR A 340 -11.94 9.14 -6.66
N GLY A 341 -11.24 8.02 -6.87
CA GLY A 341 -11.85 6.73 -7.22
C GLY A 341 -12.29 6.65 -8.69
N TYR A 342 -11.92 7.62 -9.54
CA TYR A 342 -12.22 7.62 -10.97
C TYR A 342 -11.01 7.14 -11.78
N GLU A 343 -11.26 6.42 -12.87
CA GLU A 343 -10.28 6.25 -13.94
C GLU A 343 -10.23 7.55 -14.75
N ILE A 344 -9.06 8.18 -14.77
CA ILE A 344 -8.87 9.49 -15.39
C ILE A 344 -8.02 9.31 -16.64
N GLU A 345 -8.59 9.67 -17.79
CA GLU A 345 -7.88 9.76 -19.06
C GLU A 345 -7.54 11.22 -19.35
N VAL A 346 -6.30 11.49 -19.75
CA VAL A 346 -5.83 12.84 -20.05
C VAL A 346 -5.69 12.99 -21.55
N CYS A 347 -6.51 13.88 -22.13
CA CYS A 347 -6.53 14.18 -23.54
C CYS A 347 -6.02 15.61 -23.80
N ARG A 348 -5.37 15.83 -24.94
CA ARG A 348 -5.06 17.18 -25.42
C ARG A 348 -6.23 17.66 -26.28
N LEU A 349 -6.71 18.86 -26.00
CA LEU A 349 -7.58 19.57 -26.94
C LEU A 349 -6.75 19.86 -28.20
N LYS A 350 -7.10 19.21 -29.31
CA LYS A 350 -6.67 19.70 -30.61
C LYS A 350 -7.39 21.04 -30.80
N GLN A 351 -6.64 22.13 -30.85
CA GLN A 351 -7.25 23.41 -31.22
C GLN A 351 -7.82 23.26 -32.62
N GLU A 352 -9.11 23.58 -32.81
CA GLU A 352 -9.63 23.94 -34.13
C GLU A 352 -8.85 25.20 -34.58
N GLY A 353 -7.72 25.00 -35.25
CA GLY A 353 -6.76 26.06 -35.57
C GLY A 353 -5.28 25.70 -35.43
N GLU A 354 -4.93 24.51 -34.92
CA GLU A 354 -3.65 23.89 -35.29
C GLU A 354 -3.80 23.40 -36.74
N GLU A 355 -3.72 24.34 -37.70
CA GLU A 355 -3.27 24.00 -39.04
C GLU A 355 -2.03 23.14 -38.86
N GLN A 356 -2.13 21.91 -39.35
CA GLN A 356 -1.00 21.01 -39.48
C GLN A 356 0.20 21.80 -39.99
N ILE A 357 1.32 21.67 -39.29
CA ILE A 357 2.60 22.23 -39.67
C ILE A 357 3.00 21.56 -41.00
N GLY A 358 2.45 22.07 -42.09
CA GLY A 358 3.03 21.92 -43.42
C GLY A 358 4.25 22.82 -43.51
N ILE A 359 5.22 22.41 -44.31
CA ILE A 359 6.39 23.21 -44.61
C ILE A 359 5.89 24.45 -45.38
N THR A 360 6.30 25.64 -44.94
CA THR A 360 5.94 26.88 -45.63
C THR A 360 6.51 26.87 -47.05
N LEU A 361 5.71 27.32 -48.03
CA LEU A 361 6.09 27.21 -49.45
C LEU A 361 7.38 27.97 -49.80
N ASP A 362 7.74 28.98 -49.01
CA ASP A 362 8.98 29.75 -49.13
C ASP A 362 10.25 28.91 -48.92
N LYS A 363 10.16 27.77 -48.25
CA LYS A 363 11.29 26.86 -48.06
C LYS A 363 11.64 26.03 -49.30
N TYR A 364 10.75 25.98 -50.28
CA TYR A 364 10.96 25.31 -51.56
C TYR A 364 11.54 26.26 -52.64
N ASP A 365 12.03 27.43 -52.24
CA ASP A 365 12.69 28.37 -53.14
C ASP A 365 13.93 27.71 -53.78
N GLY A 366 13.95 27.68 -55.11
CA GLY A 366 14.97 26.98 -55.91
C GLY A 366 14.55 25.58 -56.41
N GLU A 367 13.50 24.99 -55.84
CA GLU A 367 12.93 23.69 -56.26
C GLU A 367 11.59 23.86 -56.97
N ILE A 368 10.78 24.82 -56.52
CA ILE A 368 9.59 25.31 -57.21
C ILE A 368 9.86 26.72 -57.77
N ASP A 369 9.32 27.02 -58.95
CA ASP A 369 9.39 28.35 -59.54
C ASP A 369 8.84 29.42 -58.57
N ALA A 370 9.65 30.44 -58.26
CA ALA A 370 9.29 31.53 -57.37
C ALA A 370 8.00 32.27 -57.78
N VAL A 371 7.66 32.30 -59.08
CA VAL A 371 6.40 32.85 -59.57
C VAL A 371 5.21 32.01 -59.09
N ALA A 372 5.35 30.68 -59.11
CA ALA A 372 4.33 29.78 -58.61
C ALA A 372 4.18 29.89 -57.09
N ILE A 373 5.29 29.88 -56.33
CA ILE A 373 5.29 30.04 -54.86
C ILE A 373 4.56 31.33 -54.46
N ASN A 374 4.90 32.46 -55.10
CA ASN A 374 4.27 33.74 -54.81
C ASN A 374 2.78 33.77 -55.15
N ALA A 375 2.37 33.12 -56.24
CA ALA A 375 0.96 33.02 -56.64
C ALA A 375 0.14 32.18 -55.65
N PHE A 376 0.68 31.04 -55.17
CA PHE A 376 0.06 30.23 -54.11
C PHE A 376 -0.07 31.02 -52.80
N MET A 377 0.99 31.69 -52.35
CA MET A 377 0.96 32.50 -51.12
C MET A 377 0.00 33.68 -51.22
N ALA A 378 -0.05 34.38 -52.36
CA ALA A 378 -1.00 35.48 -52.59
C ALA A 378 -2.46 35.01 -52.61
N ALA A 379 -2.71 33.76 -53.04
CA ALA A 379 -4.02 33.12 -53.02
C ALA A 379 -4.40 32.54 -51.65
N GLY A 380 -3.54 32.67 -50.64
CA GLY A 380 -3.78 32.20 -49.27
C GLY A 380 -3.28 30.79 -48.97
N TYR A 381 -2.58 30.14 -49.90
CA TYR A 381 -1.94 28.84 -49.71
C TYR A 381 -0.49 29.07 -49.29
N THR A 382 -0.21 29.05 -47.98
CA THR A 382 1.11 29.36 -47.42
C THR A 382 1.95 28.12 -47.09
N THR A 383 1.32 26.94 -47.05
CA THR A 383 1.96 25.66 -46.69
C THR A 383 1.81 24.64 -47.81
N ASP A 384 2.75 23.71 -47.91
CA ASP A 384 2.70 22.60 -48.87
C ASP A 384 1.40 21.78 -48.74
N GLN A 385 0.98 21.45 -47.51
CA GLN A 385 -0.26 20.70 -47.27
C GLN A 385 -1.51 21.44 -47.75
N SER A 386 -1.54 22.78 -47.68
CA SER A 386 -2.66 23.57 -48.20
C SER A 386 -2.80 23.45 -49.72
N VAL A 387 -1.68 23.29 -50.43
CA VAL A 387 -1.65 23.03 -51.87
C VAL A 387 -1.99 21.56 -52.17
N ARG A 388 -1.44 20.59 -51.42
CA ARG A 388 -1.69 19.15 -51.64
C ARG A 388 -3.16 18.77 -51.56
N ARG A 389 -3.89 19.32 -50.59
CA ARG A 389 -5.29 18.94 -50.28
C ARG A 389 -6.33 19.65 -51.11
N THR A 390 -5.94 20.69 -51.83
CA THR A 390 -6.85 21.46 -52.66
C THR A 390 -6.92 20.86 -54.06
N SER A 391 -8.11 20.85 -54.65
CA SER A 391 -8.28 20.34 -56.00
C SER A 391 -7.54 21.19 -57.03
N VAL A 392 -7.01 20.55 -58.08
CA VAL A 392 -6.31 21.25 -59.18
C VAL A 392 -7.17 22.36 -59.78
N ASP A 393 -8.46 22.11 -59.97
CA ASP A 393 -9.40 23.07 -60.56
C ASP A 393 -9.56 24.33 -59.68
N GLU A 394 -9.67 24.16 -58.37
CA GLU A 394 -9.75 25.26 -57.41
C GLU A 394 -8.45 26.05 -57.30
N LEU A 395 -7.31 25.36 -57.32
CA LEU A 395 -5.99 26.00 -57.30
C LEU A 395 -5.77 26.84 -58.57
N VAL A 396 -6.13 26.33 -59.75
CA VAL A 396 -6.03 27.09 -61.00
C VAL A 396 -6.91 28.34 -60.96
N GLU A 397 -8.14 28.23 -60.47
CA GLU A 397 -9.07 29.37 -60.38
C GLU A 397 -8.56 30.45 -59.42
N LYS A 398 -8.03 30.06 -58.25
CA LYS A 398 -7.60 31.00 -57.21
C LYS A 398 -6.20 31.58 -57.43
N THR A 399 -5.27 30.81 -58.00
CA THR A 399 -3.87 31.25 -58.21
C THR A 399 -3.65 31.90 -59.58
N GLY A 400 -4.52 31.63 -60.56
CA GLY A 400 -4.36 32.08 -61.94
C GLY A 400 -3.21 31.42 -62.70
N LEU A 401 -2.60 30.37 -62.14
CA LEU A 401 -1.52 29.60 -62.76
C LEU A 401 -2.05 28.66 -63.85
N PRO A 402 -1.26 28.33 -64.89
CA PRO A 402 -1.60 27.27 -65.83
C PRO A 402 -1.80 25.93 -65.13
N ARG A 403 -2.78 25.14 -65.59
CA ARG A 403 -3.11 23.82 -65.01
C ARG A 403 -1.89 22.91 -64.91
N ASP A 404 -1.05 22.89 -65.94
CA ASP A 404 0.17 22.07 -65.96
C ASP A 404 1.14 22.45 -64.84
N THR A 405 1.28 23.74 -64.53
CA THR A 405 2.12 24.24 -63.43
C THR A 405 1.57 23.82 -62.07
N VAL A 406 0.26 23.93 -61.86
CA VAL A 406 -0.40 23.50 -60.61
C VAL A 406 -0.22 21.99 -60.40
N VAL A 407 -0.42 21.18 -61.45
CA VAL A 407 -0.23 19.73 -61.39
C VAL A 407 1.22 19.37 -61.09
N GLN A 408 2.19 20.04 -61.71
CA GLN A 408 3.62 19.82 -61.45
C GLN A 408 4.00 20.15 -60.01
N VAL A 409 3.53 21.28 -59.47
CA VAL A 409 3.80 21.67 -58.09
C VAL A 409 3.15 20.70 -57.11
N GLN A 410 1.89 20.32 -57.33
CA GLN A 410 1.21 19.36 -56.46
C GLN A 410 1.86 17.97 -56.52
N ALA A 411 2.32 17.53 -57.69
CA ALA A 411 3.07 16.29 -57.85
C ALA A 411 4.44 16.33 -57.14
N PHE A 412 5.16 17.46 -57.24
CA PHE A 412 6.42 17.69 -56.53
C PHE A 412 6.23 17.64 -55.02
N LEU A 413 5.26 18.38 -54.48
CA LEU A 413 4.98 18.38 -53.05
C LEU A 413 4.57 16.98 -52.58
N ASN A 414 3.69 16.29 -53.29
CA ASN A 414 3.28 14.93 -52.92
C ASN A 414 4.42 13.89 -52.93
N ALA A 415 5.56 14.18 -53.57
CA ALA A 415 6.70 13.28 -53.60
C ALA A 415 7.52 13.27 -52.29
N GLU A 416 7.38 14.27 -51.40
CA GLU A 416 8.16 14.35 -50.16
C GLU A 416 7.63 13.50 -48.98
N GLU A 417 6.45 12.89 -49.10
CA GLU A 417 5.99 11.84 -48.17
C GLU A 417 6.26 10.45 -48.75
N ASP A 418 7.19 10.31 -49.69
CA ASP A 418 7.54 9.03 -50.29
C ASP A 418 8.94 8.63 -49.85
N VAL A 419 9.07 7.38 -49.42
CA VAL A 419 10.32 6.86 -48.89
C VAL A 419 11.09 6.23 -50.06
N PHE A 420 12.35 6.62 -50.24
CA PHE A 420 13.21 6.00 -51.25
C PHE A 420 13.38 4.51 -50.93
N LEU A 421 13.40 3.66 -51.96
CA LEU A 421 13.54 2.21 -51.75
C LEU A 421 14.83 1.83 -51.02
N ASP A 422 15.88 2.66 -51.09
CA ASP A 422 17.16 2.44 -50.38
C ASP A 422 17.02 2.47 -48.86
N GLU A 423 16.03 3.19 -48.32
CA GLU A 423 15.79 3.27 -46.87
C GLU A 423 15.26 1.92 -46.32
N PHE A 424 14.69 1.07 -47.19
CA PHE A 424 14.20 -0.26 -46.86
C PHE A 424 15.26 -1.36 -46.98
N ALA A 425 16.54 -1.02 -47.22
CA ALA A 425 17.60 -2.02 -47.41
C ALA A 425 17.84 -2.94 -46.18
N ASN A 426 17.28 -2.59 -45.01
CA ASN A 426 17.29 -3.45 -43.81
C ASN A 426 16.18 -4.51 -43.82
N GLU A 427 15.14 -4.33 -44.63
CA GLU A 427 13.91 -5.15 -44.63
C GLU A 427 13.67 -5.83 -45.98
N ILE A 428 14.15 -5.23 -47.07
CA ILE A 428 14.06 -5.74 -48.43
C ILE A 428 15.49 -6.00 -48.94
N ASP A 429 15.70 -7.17 -49.53
CA ASP A 429 16.98 -7.54 -50.14
C ASP A 429 17.41 -6.53 -51.23
N GLN A 430 18.70 -6.14 -51.20
CA GLN A 430 19.25 -5.14 -52.14
C GLN A 430 19.03 -5.49 -53.62
N TRP A 431 19.08 -6.78 -53.98
CA TRP A 431 18.88 -7.20 -55.36
C TRP A 431 17.44 -6.99 -55.83
N VAL A 432 16.46 -7.03 -54.92
CA VAL A 432 15.04 -6.74 -55.20
C VAL A 432 14.84 -5.24 -55.39
N ILE A 433 15.44 -4.42 -54.52
CA ILE A 433 15.46 -2.95 -54.65
C ILE A 433 16.04 -2.54 -56.01
N ASP A 434 17.17 -3.13 -56.40
CA ASP A 434 17.82 -2.84 -57.68
C ASP A 434 16.95 -3.25 -58.88
N SER A 435 16.19 -4.35 -58.78
CA SER A 435 15.24 -4.78 -59.82
C SER A 435 14.06 -3.82 -59.96
N LEU A 436 13.47 -3.37 -58.84
CA LEU A 436 12.37 -2.38 -58.84
C LEU A 436 12.84 -1.03 -59.40
N LYS A 437 14.06 -0.61 -59.08
CA LYS A 437 14.68 0.60 -59.63
C LYS A 437 14.92 0.53 -61.13
N LYS A 438 15.35 -0.62 -61.66
CA LYS A 438 15.48 -0.84 -63.12
C LYS A 438 14.15 -0.69 -63.85
N MET A 439 13.04 -0.99 -63.18
CA MET A 439 11.68 -0.78 -63.69
C MET A 439 11.24 0.70 -63.65
N GLY A 440 12.04 1.59 -63.05
CA GLY A 440 11.74 3.02 -62.90
C GLY A 440 11.05 3.38 -61.59
N CYS A 441 10.91 2.43 -60.65
CA CYS A 441 10.38 2.70 -59.31
C CYS A 441 11.54 3.01 -58.36
N ASN A 442 11.70 4.26 -57.98
CA ASN A 442 12.74 4.70 -57.03
C ASN A 442 12.21 4.84 -55.60
N THR A 443 10.89 4.83 -55.43
CA THR A 443 10.23 5.12 -54.15
C THR A 443 9.10 4.13 -53.84
N ALA A 444 8.71 4.04 -52.57
CA ALA A 444 7.73 3.09 -52.08
C ALA A 444 6.34 3.28 -52.73
N LYS A 445 5.83 4.51 -52.83
CA LYS A 445 4.53 4.77 -53.48
C LYS A 445 4.55 4.49 -54.98
N GLN A 446 5.69 4.65 -55.66
CA GLN A 446 5.82 4.26 -57.07
C GLN A 446 5.67 2.75 -57.25
N VAL A 447 6.23 1.94 -56.34
CA VAL A 447 6.03 0.49 -56.34
C VAL A 447 4.57 0.15 -56.05
N LEU A 448 3.97 0.77 -55.03
CA LEU A 448 2.57 0.54 -54.64
C LEU A 448 1.54 0.98 -55.69
N ALA A 449 1.92 1.86 -56.62
CA ALA A 449 1.06 2.31 -57.72
C ALA A 449 0.99 1.31 -58.89
N HIS A 450 1.94 0.37 -58.98
CA HIS A 450 1.92 -0.67 -60.02
C HIS A 450 1.04 -1.85 -59.60
N SER A 451 0.46 -2.52 -60.59
CA SER A 451 -0.30 -3.75 -60.32
C SER A 451 0.64 -4.91 -59.94
N ARG A 452 0.13 -5.85 -59.14
CA ARG A 452 0.87 -7.06 -58.73
C ARG A 452 1.46 -7.80 -59.94
N GLU A 453 0.68 -7.95 -61.00
CA GLU A 453 1.10 -8.63 -62.24
C GLU A 453 2.24 -7.89 -62.96
N GLU A 454 2.22 -6.55 -62.96
CA GLU A 454 3.30 -5.75 -63.56
C GLU A 454 4.62 -5.84 -62.78
N LEU A 455 4.54 -5.90 -61.45
CA LEU A 455 5.72 -6.05 -60.60
C LEU A 455 6.40 -7.40 -60.82
N ILE A 456 5.62 -8.47 -60.95
CA ILE A 456 6.13 -9.82 -61.24
C ILE A 456 6.81 -9.84 -62.62
N ASP A 457 6.12 -9.37 -63.66
CA ASP A 457 6.57 -9.50 -65.05
C ASP A 457 7.74 -8.56 -65.40
N LYS A 458 7.69 -7.30 -64.97
CA LYS A 458 8.69 -6.29 -65.36
C LYS A 458 9.88 -6.20 -64.41
N ALA A 459 9.74 -6.56 -63.14
CA ALA A 459 10.85 -6.59 -62.20
C ALA A 459 11.50 -7.98 -62.07
N ASP A 460 10.98 -9.00 -62.77
CA ASP A 460 11.47 -10.39 -62.75
C ASP A 460 11.56 -10.93 -61.32
N LEU A 461 10.48 -10.75 -60.55
CA LEU A 461 10.37 -11.14 -59.14
C LEU A 461 9.36 -12.29 -58.98
N GLU A 462 9.64 -13.20 -58.06
CA GLU A 462 8.70 -14.26 -57.69
C GLU A 462 7.45 -13.68 -57.00
N GLU A 463 6.30 -14.34 -57.15
CA GLU A 463 5.03 -13.88 -56.57
C GLU A 463 5.11 -13.62 -55.06
N SER A 464 5.77 -14.51 -54.32
CA SER A 464 5.95 -14.37 -52.87
C SER A 464 6.78 -13.14 -52.51
N THR A 465 7.83 -12.85 -53.28
CA THR A 465 8.70 -11.69 -53.06
C THR A 465 7.96 -10.38 -53.31
N VAL A 466 7.10 -10.34 -54.33
CA VAL A 466 6.27 -9.16 -54.61
C VAL A 466 5.26 -8.92 -53.49
N ASP A 467 4.62 -9.98 -53.00
CA ASP A 467 3.65 -9.87 -51.90
C ASP A 467 4.31 -9.38 -50.60
N ASP A 468 5.50 -9.90 -50.27
CA ASP A 468 6.28 -9.47 -49.11
C ASP A 468 6.72 -8.00 -49.21
N VAL A 469 7.25 -7.58 -50.37
CA VAL A 469 7.64 -6.18 -50.61
C VAL A 469 6.45 -5.25 -50.49
N VAL A 470 5.32 -5.58 -51.11
CA VAL A 470 4.10 -4.73 -51.04
C VAL A 470 3.59 -4.63 -49.61
N ALA A 471 3.68 -5.70 -48.81
CA ALA A 471 3.29 -5.68 -47.40
C ALA A 471 4.20 -4.76 -46.57
N ILE A 472 5.52 -4.87 -46.73
CA ILE A 472 6.52 -4.02 -46.04
C ILE A 472 6.27 -2.54 -46.38
N LEU A 473 6.16 -2.23 -47.68
CA LEU A 473 5.99 -0.85 -48.13
C LEU A 473 4.65 -0.24 -47.70
N LYS A 474 3.58 -1.04 -47.58
CA LYS A 474 2.28 -0.55 -47.07
C LYS A 474 2.32 -0.25 -45.57
N ALA A 475 3.01 -1.08 -44.79
CA ALA A 475 3.10 -0.91 -43.35
C ALA A 475 3.69 0.45 -42.96
N GLU A 476 4.67 0.94 -43.72
CA GLU A 476 5.31 2.26 -43.51
C GLU A 476 4.34 3.44 -43.66
N PHE A 477 3.21 3.27 -44.38
CA PHE A 477 2.23 4.33 -44.61
C PHE A 477 0.92 4.15 -43.81
N GLU A 478 0.81 3.10 -42.98
CA GLU A 478 -0.35 2.84 -42.12
C GLU A 478 -0.14 3.26 -40.64
N GLU A 479 1.08 3.67 -40.25
CA GLU A 479 1.38 4.39 -38.99
C GLU A 479 1.23 5.91 -39.13
#